data_AF-A0A1Y3EDX5-F1
#
_entry.id   AF-A0A1Y3EDX5-F1
#
_cell.length_a   1.000
_cell.length_b   1.000
_cell.length_c   1.000
_cell.angle_alpha   90.00
_cell.angle_beta   90.00
_cell.angle_gamma   90.00
#
_symmetry.space_group_name_H-M   'P 1'
#
loop_
_entity.id
_entity.type
_entity.pdbx_description
1 polymer ?
#
loop_
_entity_poly.entity_id
_entity_poly.type
_entity_poly.pdbx_seq_one_letter_code
_entity_poly.pdbx_strand_id
1 'polypeptide(L)'
;MQIGPFTNFVNIGERCNVAGSRRFASMIKKGNYEMALQVAKEQVELGAQILDVNLDEAMLDGVNSMIKFVNLISSDPDISKVPLCIDSSNFLVIE
;
A
#
# COMPACT_ATOMS: atom_id res chain seq x y z
N MET A 1 -12.19 6.73 8.73
CA MET A 1 -12.75 5.53 9.41
C MET A 1 -12.49 5.64 10.91
N GLN A 2 -13.41 5.17 11.76
CA GLN A 2 -13.18 5.04 13.21
C GLN A 2 -13.39 3.57 13.61
N ILE A 3 -12.52 3.04 14.47
CA ILE A 3 -12.61 1.68 15.02
C ILE A 3 -12.99 1.81 16.49
N GLY A 4 -14.12 1.23 16.88
CA GLY A 4 -14.65 1.28 18.24
C GLY A 4 -15.11 -0.09 18.75
N PRO A 5 -15.66 -0.17 19.97
CA PRO A 5 -15.98 -1.44 20.64
C PRO A 5 -16.96 -2.35 19.91
N PHE A 6 -17.79 -1.79 19.02
CA PHE A 6 -18.79 -2.52 18.24
C PHE A 6 -18.44 -2.63 16.75
N THR A 7 -17.24 -2.16 16.36
CA THR A 7 -16.77 -2.32 14.98
C THR A 7 -16.52 -3.81 14.72
N ASN A 8 -17.07 -4.32 13.62
CA ASN A 8 -16.79 -5.69 13.16
C ASN A 8 -15.32 -5.82 12.71
N PHE A 9 -14.96 -6.99 12.19
CA PHE A 9 -13.61 -7.22 11.67
C PHE A 9 -13.22 -6.15 10.63
N VAL A 10 -11.98 -5.65 10.73
CA VAL A 10 -11.40 -4.67 9.82
C VAL A 10 -10.39 -5.37 8.94
N ASN A 11 -10.67 -5.42 7.64
CA ASN A 11 -9.77 -6.03 6.67
C ASN A 11 -8.68 -5.04 6.26
N ILE A 12 -7.42 -5.43 6.46
CA ILE A 12 -6.24 -4.73 5.95
C ILE A 12 -5.79 -5.45 4.67
N GLY A 13 -5.77 -4.74 3.54
CA GLY A 13 -5.36 -5.30 2.25
C GLY A 13 -3.84 -5.45 2.15
N GLU A 14 -3.34 -6.69 2.03
CA GLU A 14 -1.91 -7.06 2.07
C GLU A 14 -1.17 -7.05 0.73
N ARG A 15 -1.87 -6.90 -0.40
CA ARG A 15 -1.28 -7.19 -1.74
C ARG A 15 -0.33 -6.11 -2.25
N CYS A 16 -0.30 -4.94 -1.62
CA CYS A 16 0.63 -3.85 -1.92
C CYS A 16 1.96 -4.03 -1.15
N ASN A 17 2.48 -5.26 -1.18
CA ASN A 17 3.66 -5.68 -0.44
C ASN A 17 4.68 -6.32 -1.39
N VAL A 18 5.88 -5.73 -1.51
CA VAL A 18 6.95 -6.22 -2.40
C VAL A 18 7.51 -7.56 -1.94
N ALA A 19 7.60 -7.80 -0.64
CA ALA A 19 8.07 -9.08 -0.10
C ALA A 19 7.01 -10.19 -0.25
N GLY A 20 5.73 -9.85 -0.08
CA GLY A 20 4.61 -10.81 -0.07
C GLY A 20 3.99 -11.09 -1.45
N SER A 21 4.13 -10.20 -2.44
CA SER A 21 3.45 -10.30 -3.73
C SER A 21 4.42 -10.22 -4.92
N ARG A 22 4.70 -11.36 -5.57
CA ARG A 22 5.55 -11.42 -6.78
C ARG A 22 5.06 -10.51 -7.91
N ARG A 23 3.73 -10.40 -8.07
CA ARG A 23 3.11 -9.54 -9.10
C ARG A 23 3.40 -8.07 -8.81
N PHE A 24 3.16 -7.64 -7.57
CA PHE A 24 3.40 -6.27 -7.14
C PHE A 24 4.90 -5.91 -7.18
N ALA A 25 5.76 -6.80 -6.66
CA ALA A 25 7.21 -6.64 -6.73
C ALA A 25 7.71 -6.41 -8.17
N SER A 26 7.19 -7.17 -9.15
CA SER A 26 7.56 -6.98 -10.55
C SER A 26 7.15 -5.61 -11.09
N MET A 27 5.98 -5.10 -10.69
CA MET A 27 5.49 -3.79 -11.10
C MET A 27 6.35 -2.66 -10.54
N ILE A 28 6.63 -2.69 -9.23
CA ILE A 28 7.46 -1.68 -8.56
C ILE A 28 8.87 -1.65 -9.13
N LYS A 29 9.52 -2.82 -9.29
CA LYS A 29 10.86 -2.93 -9.86
C LYS A 29 10.96 -2.43 -11.31
N LYS A 30 9.87 -2.55 -12.08
CA LYS A 30 9.78 -2.02 -13.46
C LYS A 30 9.32 -0.56 -13.51
N GLY A 31 9.05 0.07 -12.38
CA GLY A 31 8.50 1.42 -12.31
C GLY A 31 7.07 1.54 -12.86
N ASN A 32 6.34 0.43 -12.97
CA ASN A 32 4.96 0.41 -13.47
C ASN A 32 3.98 0.72 -12.31
N TYR A 33 3.99 1.97 -11.87
CA TYR A 33 3.18 2.43 -10.75
C TYR A 33 1.68 2.50 -11.07
N GLU A 34 1.31 2.68 -12.34
CA GLU A 34 -0.10 2.65 -12.78
C GLU A 34 -0.73 1.28 -12.52
N MET A 35 -0.04 0.20 -12.90
CA MET A 35 -0.51 -1.15 -12.59
C MET A 35 -0.46 -1.46 -11.09
N ALA A 36 0.48 -0.88 -10.34
CA ALA A 36 0.55 -1.02 -8.89
C ALA A 36 -0.62 -0.34 -8.19
N LEU A 37 -1.06 0.84 -8.66
CA LEU A 37 -2.26 1.52 -8.18
C LEU A 37 -3.52 0.67 -8.43
N GLN A 38 -3.59 -0.04 -9.56
CA GLN A 38 -4.71 -0.93 -9.81
C GLN A 38 -4.81 -2.06 -8.77
N VAL A 39 -3.68 -2.57 -8.26
CA VAL A 39 -3.69 -3.54 -7.15
C VAL A 39 -4.26 -2.93 -5.87
N ALA A 40 -3.90 -1.68 -5.55
CA ALA A 40 -4.46 -0.97 -4.40
C ALA A 40 -5.97 -0.74 -4.57
N LYS A 41 -6.39 -0.26 -5.74
CA LYS A 41 -7.80 -0.02 -6.08
C LYS A 41 -8.65 -1.29 -6.01
N GLU A 42 -8.18 -2.38 -6.61
CA GLU A 42 -8.85 -3.69 -6.56
C GLU A 42 -9.08 -4.14 -5.10
N GLN A 43 -8.12 -3.93 -4.21
CA GLN A 43 -8.30 -4.31 -2.80
C GLN A 43 -9.38 -3.48 -2.11
N VAL A 44 -9.43 -2.17 -2.36
CA VAL A 44 -10.48 -1.30 -1.82
C VAL A 44 -11.86 -1.68 -2.37
N GLU A 45 -11.95 -1.97 -3.67
CA GLU A 45 -13.19 -2.45 -4.32
C GLU A 45 -13.66 -3.80 -3.76
N LEU A 46 -12.72 -4.67 -3.38
CA LEU A 46 -12.99 -5.97 -2.75
C LEU A 46 -13.20 -5.90 -1.23
N GLY A 47 -13.27 -4.69 -0.65
CA GLY A 47 -13.68 -4.48 0.74
C GLY A 47 -12.54 -4.28 1.75
N ALA A 48 -11.31 -4.06 1.30
CA ALA A 48 -10.25 -3.60 2.20
C ALA A 48 -10.62 -2.23 2.80
N GLN A 49 -10.58 -2.14 4.12
CA GLN A 49 -10.92 -0.94 4.87
C GLN A 49 -9.67 -0.11 5.22
N ILE A 50 -8.50 -0.74 5.17
CA ILE A 50 -7.16 -0.16 5.29
C ILE A 50 -6.29 -0.83 4.23
N LEU A 51 -5.34 -0.12 3.65
CA LEU A 51 -4.33 -0.71 2.76
C LEU A 51 -2.98 -0.79 3.48
N ASP A 52 -2.40 -1.98 3.51
CA ASP A 52 -1.01 -2.18 3.91
C ASP A 52 -0.08 -1.89 2.73
N VAL A 53 0.94 -1.07 2.95
CA VAL A 53 1.92 -0.70 1.92
C VAL A 53 3.31 -1.01 2.44
N ASN A 54 3.96 -1.97 1.79
CA ASN A 54 5.32 -2.39 2.11
C ASN A 54 6.17 -2.43 0.83
N LEU A 55 7.21 -1.59 0.81
CA LEU A 55 8.17 -1.48 -0.30
C LEU A 55 9.60 -1.87 0.12
N ASP A 56 9.74 -2.63 1.21
CA ASP A 56 11.03 -3.13 1.66
C ASP A 56 11.58 -4.17 0.68
N GLU A 57 12.64 -3.82 -0.03
CA GLU A 57 13.37 -4.72 -0.89
C GLU A 57 14.81 -4.22 -1.08
N ALA A 58 15.78 -5.14 -1.09
CA ALA A 58 17.21 -4.80 -1.02
C ALA A 58 17.73 -3.95 -2.19
N MET A 59 17.07 -3.98 -3.34
CA MET A 59 17.43 -3.25 -4.56
C MET A 59 16.62 -1.96 -4.74
N LEU A 60 15.67 -1.66 -3.85
CA LEU A 60 14.87 -0.44 -3.89
C LEU A 60 15.40 0.59 -2.89
N ASP A 61 15.31 1.86 -3.29
CA ASP A 61 15.36 2.96 -2.33
C ASP A 61 14.01 3.02 -1.60
N GLY A 62 13.93 2.40 -0.43
CA GLY A 62 12.69 2.23 0.32
C GLY A 62 11.99 3.56 0.65
N VAL A 63 12.74 4.58 1.06
CA VAL A 63 12.19 5.89 1.45
C VAL A 63 11.57 6.57 0.24
N ASN A 64 12.32 6.72 -0.86
CA ASN A 64 11.82 7.38 -2.06
C ASN A 64 10.70 6.57 -2.74
N SER A 65 10.76 5.24 -2.68
CA SER A 65 9.72 4.37 -3.22
C SER A 65 8.41 4.53 -2.44
N MET A 66 8.48 4.57 -1.11
CA MET A 66 7.32 4.76 -0.22
C MET A 66 6.68 6.12 -0.45
N ILE A 67 7.46 7.20 -0.38
CA ILE A 67 6.99 8.56 -0.65
C ILE A 67 6.29 8.63 -2.01
N LYS A 68 6.93 8.08 -3.06
CA LYS A 68 6.37 8.10 -4.40
C LYS A 68 5.03 7.37 -4.47
N PHE A 69 4.94 6.15 -3.94
CA PHE A 69 3.73 5.35 -4.07
C PHE A 69 2.58 5.89 -3.22
N VAL A 70 2.85 6.37 -2.00
CA VAL A 70 1.85 7.01 -1.14
C VAL A 70 1.31 8.30 -1.77
N ASN A 71 2.17 9.11 -2.40
CA ASN A 71 1.72 10.31 -3.11
C ASN A 71 0.81 9.97 -4.30
N LEU A 72 1.13 8.90 -5.03
CA LEU A 72 0.29 8.42 -6.13
C LEU A 72 -1.06 7.89 -5.62
N ILE A 73 -1.08 7.11 -4.53
CA ILE A 73 -2.32 6.69 -3.88
C ILE A 73 -3.16 7.91 -3.47
N SER A 74 -2.52 8.92 -2.89
CA SER A 74 -3.19 10.14 -2.42
C SER A 74 -3.81 10.96 -3.55
N SER A 75 -3.29 10.85 -4.77
CA SER A 75 -3.84 11.51 -5.96
C SER A 75 -5.05 10.80 -6.56
N ASP A 76 -5.33 9.55 -6.16
CA ASP A 76 -6.46 8.77 -6.66
C ASP A 76 -7.61 8.78 -5.62
N PRO A 77 -8.75 9.43 -5.92
CA PRO A 77 -9.90 9.50 -5.00
C PRO A 77 -10.52 8.14 -4.65
N ASP A 78 -10.40 7.14 -5.54
CA ASP A 78 -10.97 5.82 -5.29
C ASP A 78 -10.17 5.03 -4.25
N ILE A 79 -8.87 5.33 -4.11
CA ILE A 79 -7.95 4.67 -3.19
C ILE A 79 -7.79 5.49 -1.91
N SER A 80 -7.59 6.81 -2.01
CA SER A 80 -7.31 7.72 -0.88
C SER A 80 -8.44 7.84 0.14
N LYS A 81 -9.62 7.25 -0.13
CA LYS A 81 -10.75 7.18 0.81
C LYS A 81 -10.54 6.21 1.98
N VAL A 82 -9.54 5.32 1.92
CA VAL A 82 -9.19 4.41 3.03
C VAL A 82 -7.85 4.80 3.67
N PRO A 83 -7.67 4.58 5.00
CA PRO A 83 -6.39 4.79 5.65
C PRO A 83 -5.30 3.88 5.09
N LEU A 84 -4.05 4.30 5.24
CA LEU A 84 -2.86 3.51 4.93
C LEU A 84 -2.23 2.97 6.21
N CYS A 85 -1.78 1.73 6.16
CA CYS A 85 -0.84 1.11 7.09
C CYS A 85 0.53 1.14 6.41
N ILE A 86 1.43 1.98 6.92
CA ILE A 86 2.81 2.09 6.41
C ILE A 86 3.63 0.98 7.07
N ASP A 87 3.96 -0.06 6.31
CA ASP A 87 4.69 -1.23 6.80
C ASP A 87 6.13 -1.22 6.27
N SER A 88 7.07 -1.06 7.19
CA SER A 88 8.49 -1.16 6.91
C SER A 88 9.25 -1.58 8.16
N SER A 89 10.31 -2.35 7.96
CA SER A 89 11.32 -2.65 8.97
C SER A 89 12.30 -1.49 9.21
N ASN A 90 12.31 -0.48 8.34
CA ASN A 90 13.18 0.69 8.43
C ASN A 90 12.39 1.91 8.92
N PHE A 91 12.78 2.45 10.08
CA PHE A 91 12.11 3.62 10.67
C PHE A 91 12.12 4.85 9.75
N LEU A 92 13.18 5.06 8.97
CA LEU A 92 13.26 6.20 8.02
C LEU A 92 12.25 6.11 6.88
N VAL A 93 11.68 4.93 6.63
CA VAL A 93 10.59 4.77 5.65
C VAL A 93 9.24 5.12 6.28
N ILE A 94 9.12 5.01 7.60
CA ILE A 94 7.89 5.32 8.36
C ILE A 94 7.79 6.83 8.68
N GLU A 95 8.92 7.49 8.96
CA GLU A 95 9.02 8.93 9.30
C GLU A 95 8.75 9.86 8.10
#